data_AF-A0A1S4ECH4-F1
#
_entry.id   AF-A0A1S4ECH4-F1
#
_cell.length_a   1.000
_cell.length_b   1.000
_cell.length_c   1.000
_cell.angle_alpha   90.00
_cell.angle_beta   90.00
_cell.angle_gamma   90.00
#
_symmetry.space_group_name_H-M   'P 1'
#
loop_
_entity.id
_entity.type
_entity.pdbx_description
1 polymer ?
#
loop_
_entity_poly.entity_id
_entity_poly.type
_entity_poly.pdbx_seq_one_letter_code
_entity_poly.pdbx_strand_id
1 'polypeptide(L)'
;MGAHRLFTHKTFKANFALRTVLLVTSTIAGQNCLWVWVRDHRQHHKYSDTDADPHNASRGFFFSHIGWLMVRKHPDVIRGGKLVDMSDLNADPLIMLQKKYYKTWFTIFSIGIPTLVPYYFWNEGLWISFLICFVTRLVTVLNGTWNVNSLAHIYGYRPFSKEILPTENWFVSFIGAGEGWHNYHHSFPWDYRAAEMGQHFNITTLVIDFCAERGWAWGLKAASPAMVKYRATKRGDGSHRVYSKVDDNNNEYAIEDEDYIKLKSEAETIFNEDNNNPMFLKKDDEHEKHMKVIEGIYKLVD
;
A
#
# COMPACT_ATOMS: atom_id res chain seq x y z
N MET A 1 4.77 0.57 3.54
CA MET A 1 5.86 0.90 2.57
C MET A 1 6.31 -0.28 1.71
N GLY A 2 7.16 -1.20 2.21
CA GLY A 2 7.85 -2.19 1.36
C GLY A 2 6.96 -3.25 0.71
N ALA A 3 6.35 -4.14 1.49
CA ALA A 3 5.52 -5.23 0.97
C ALA A 3 4.42 -4.74 0.02
N HIS A 4 3.75 -3.66 0.42
CA HIS A 4 2.59 -3.12 -0.26
C HIS A 4 2.93 -2.21 -1.45
N ARG A 5 3.46 -1.02 -1.20
CA ARG A 5 3.63 0.02 -2.24
C ARG A 5 4.80 -0.28 -3.18
N LEU A 6 5.92 -0.79 -2.66
CA LEU A 6 7.10 -1.13 -3.47
C LEU A 6 6.96 -2.47 -4.19
N PHE A 7 6.84 -3.58 -3.46
CA PHE A 7 6.95 -4.92 -4.06
C PHE A 7 5.65 -5.41 -4.71
N THR A 8 4.48 -5.14 -4.12
CA THR A 8 3.21 -5.50 -4.76
C THR A 8 2.88 -4.59 -5.91
N HIS A 9 2.80 -3.29 -5.66
CA HIS A 9 2.23 -2.31 -6.59
C HIS A 9 3.24 -1.58 -7.45
N LYS A 10 4.54 -1.68 -7.14
CA LYS A 10 5.62 -1.06 -7.93
C LYS A 10 5.37 0.43 -8.18
N THR A 11 4.95 1.13 -7.13
CA THR A 11 4.55 2.54 -7.23
C THR A 11 5.74 3.49 -7.22
N PHE A 12 6.92 3.00 -6.83
CA PHE A 12 8.20 3.69 -6.91
C PHE A 12 9.34 2.65 -7.04
N LYS A 13 10.54 3.13 -7.35
CA LYS A 13 11.79 2.34 -7.36
C LYS A 13 12.64 2.71 -6.14
N ALA A 14 13.45 1.77 -5.67
CA ALA A 14 14.30 1.96 -4.51
C ALA A 14 15.68 1.34 -4.73
N ASN A 15 16.71 1.97 -4.15
CA ASN A 15 18.06 1.44 -4.21
C ASN A 15 18.20 0.16 -3.38
N PHE A 16 19.31 -0.55 -3.54
CA PHE A 16 19.55 -1.82 -2.86
C PHE A 16 19.50 -1.70 -1.33
N ALA A 17 20.03 -0.61 -0.77
CA ALA A 17 20.04 -0.39 0.68
C ALA A 17 18.62 -0.25 1.25
N LEU A 18 17.80 0.61 0.66
CA LEU A 18 16.41 0.82 1.08
C LEU A 18 15.58 -0.47 0.89
N ARG A 19 15.76 -1.19 -0.22
CA ARG A 19 15.13 -2.50 -0.44
C ARG A 19 15.49 -3.51 0.64
N THR A 20 16.75 -3.54 1.06
CA THR A 20 17.24 -4.42 2.13
C THR A 20 16.62 -4.07 3.48
N VAL A 21 16.58 -2.78 3.84
CA VAL A 21 15.92 -2.29 5.07
C VAL A 21 14.44 -2.67 5.07
N LEU A 22 13.75 -2.43 3.95
CA LEU A 22 12.34 -2.78 3.78
C LEU A 22 12.06 -4.28 3.90
N LEU A 23 12.98 -5.10 3.40
CA LEU A 23 12.87 -6.54 3.51
C LEU A 23 13.08 -7.04 4.95
N VAL A 24 14.07 -6.50 5.67
CA VAL A 24 14.33 -6.86 7.07
C VAL A 24 13.15 -6.42 7.95
N THR A 25 12.68 -5.18 7.79
CA THR A 25 11.51 -4.67 8.52
C THR A 25 10.22 -5.43 8.19
N SER A 26 10.03 -5.87 6.94
CA SER A 26 8.92 -6.77 6.60
C SER A 26 9.03 -8.13 7.30
N THR A 27 10.26 -8.63 7.51
CA THR A 27 10.47 -9.86 8.28
C THR A 27 10.12 -9.65 9.76
N ILE A 28 10.47 -8.50 10.34
CA ILE A 28 10.09 -8.12 11.72
C ILE A 28 8.57 -7.99 11.88
N ALA A 29 7.87 -7.52 10.84
CA ALA A 29 6.42 -7.36 10.87
C ALA A 29 5.64 -8.68 11.03
N GLY A 30 6.20 -9.80 10.56
CA GLY A 30 5.66 -11.14 10.83
C GLY A 30 4.45 -11.56 9.99
N GLN A 31 4.23 -10.99 8.81
CA GLN A 31 3.04 -11.20 7.98
C GLN A 31 3.24 -12.22 6.83
N ASN A 32 4.02 -13.28 7.07
CA ASN A 32 4.62 -14.17 6.06
C ASN A 32 5.79 -13.53 5.29
N CYS A 33 6.51 -14.36 4.53
CA CYS A 33 7.55 -13.87 3.64
C CYS A 33 6.97 -12.99 2.54
N LEU A 34 7.77 -12.04 2.06
CA LEU A 34 7.34 -11.02 1.08
C LEU A 34 6.73 -11.65 -0.17
N TRP A 35 7.28 -12.76 -0.63
CA TRP A 35 6.75 -13.47 -1.79
C TRP A 35 5.30 -13.92 -1.60
N VAL A 36 4.96 -14.47 -0.42
CA VAL A 36 3.59 -14.92 -0.12
C VAL A 36 2.67 -13.73 0.05
N TRP A 37 3.12 -12.70 0.79
CA TRP A 37 2.34 -11.48 1.02
C TRP A 37 1.99 -10.79 -0.29
N VAL A 38 2.99 -10.60 -1.17
CA VAL A 38 2.80 -9.95 -2.47
C VAL A 38 1.86 -10.74 -3.38
N ARG A 39 2.00 -12.07 -3.43
CA ARG A 39 1.09 -12.92 -4.21
C ARG A 39 -0.35 -12.76 -3.74
N ASP A 40 -0.57 -12.90 -2.44
CA ASP A 40 -1.92 -12.85 -1.85
C ASP A 40 -2.52 -11.43 -2.00
N HIS A 41 -1.71 -10.37 -1.90
CA HIS A 41 -2.18 -8.99 -2.09
C HIS A 41 -2.48 -8.64 -3.56
N ARG A 42 -1.65 -9.09 -4.51
CA ARG A 42 -1.95 -8.96 -5.95
C ARG A 42 -3.25 -9.69 -6.31
N GLN A 43 -3.45 -10.87 -5.72
CA GLN A 43 -4.67 -11.63 -5.90
C GLN A 43 -5.88 -10.90 -5.33
N HIS A 44 -5.75 -10.34 -4.13
CA HIS A 44 -6.80 -9.54 -3.49
C HIS A 44 -7.23 -8.38 -4.39
N HIS A 45 -6.32 -7.57 -4.93
CA HIS A 45 -6.72 -6.50 -5.84
C HIS A 45 -7.38 -6.99 -7.14
N LYS A 46 -6.97 -8.15 -7.66
CA LYS A 46 -7.53 -8.70 -8.90
C LYS A 46 -8.94 -9.25 -8.73
N TYR A 47 -9.22 -9.83 -7.56
CA TYR A 47 -10.47 -10.55 -7.29
C TYR A 47 -11.18 -10.05 -6.04
N SER A 48 -10.99 -8.78 -5.68
CA SER A 48 -11.43 -8.19 -4.40
C SER A 48 -12.87 -8.56 -4.09
N ASP A 49 -13.09 -9.00 -2.86
CA ASP A 49 -14.42 -9.27 -2.31
C ASP A 49 -15.21 -10.40 -3.02
N THR A 50 -14.52 -11.25 -3.79
CA THR A 50 -15.03 -12.50 -4.35
C THR A 50 -14.47 -13.74 -3.63
N ASP A 51 -14.94 -14.94 -3.96
CA ASP A 51 -14.39 -16.19 -3.40
C ASP A 51 -12.93 -16.49 -3.79
N ALA A 52 -12.37 -15.76 -4.76
CA ALA A 52 -10.96 -15.82 -5.11
C ALA A 52 -10.09 -14.83 -4.30
N ASP A 53 -10.69 -13.96 -3.48
CA ASP A 53 -9.98 -13.09 -2.54
C ASP A 53 -9.61 -13.86 -1.25
N PRO A 54 -8.32 -13.93 -0.85
CA PRO A 54 -7.89 -14.57 0.39
C PRO A 54 -8.64 -14.08 1.64
N HIS A 55 -9.03 -12.81 1.70
CA HIS A 55 -9.67 -12.19 2.85
C HIS A 55 -10.94 -11.41 2.46
N ASN A 56 -11.75 -12.05 1.60
CA ASN A 56 -13.04 -11.55 1.10
C ASN A 56 -13.91 -10.88 2.20
N ALA A 57 -14.08 -9.56 2.13
CA ALA A 57 -14.85 -8.81 3.12
C ALA A 57 -16.36 -9.05 3.05
N SER A 58 -16.89 -9.53 1.92
CA SER A 58 -18.29 -9.95 1.76
C SER A 58 -18.67 -11.10 2.70
N ARG A 59 -17.69 -11.84 3.22
CA ARG A 59 -17.90 -12.90 4.24
C ARG A 59 -17.97 -12.37 5.67
N GLY A 60 -17.96 -11.05 5.84
CA GLY A 60 -18.13 -10.37 7.11
C GLY A 60 -16.82 -10.05 7.82
N PHE A 61 -16.92 -9.13 8.79
CA PHE A 61 -15.79 -8.54 9.51
C PHE A 61 -14.83 -9.58 10.08
N PHE A 62 -15.33 -10.58 10.80
CA PHE A 62 -14.47 -11.56 11.47
C PHE A 62 -13.64 -12.36 10.46
N PHE A 63 -14.23 -12.73 9.32
CA PHE A 63 -13.53 -13.48 8.28
C PHE A 63 -12.39 -12.67 7.67
N SER A 64 -12.66 -11.43 7.22
CA SER A 64 -11.64 -10.57 6.60
C SER A 64 -10.60 -10.05 7.57
N HIS A 65 -10.92 -9.97 8.87
CA HIS A 65 -9.97 -9.56 9.90
C HIS A 65 -8.96 -10.67 10.24
N ILE A 66 -9.44 -11.84 10.70
CA ILE A 66 -8.55 -12.94 11.14
C ILE A 66 -9.04 -14.33 10.74
N GLY A 67 -10.35 -14.51 10.54
CA GLY A 67 -10.96 -15.82 10.30
C GLY A 67 -10.39 -16.52 9.06
N TRP A 68 -9.97 -15.78 8.04
CA TRP A 68 -9.32 -16.33 6.84
C TRP A 68 -8.01 -17.08 7.12
N LEU A 69 -7.30 -16.74 8.19
CA LEU A 69 -6.08 -17.43 8.65
C LEU A 69 -6.39 -18.69 9.47
N MET A 70 -7.63 -18.83 9.96
CA MET A 70 -8.06 -19.91 10.85
C MET A 70 -8.71 -21.08 10.10
N VAL A 71 -8.89 -20.94 8.78
CA VAL A 71 -9.55 -21.93 7.93
C VAL A 71 -8.72 -22.24 6.69
N ARG A 72 -9.07 -23.33 6.01
CA ARG A 72 -8.46 -23.63 4.70
C ARG A 72 -8.91 -22.60 3.68
N LYS A 73 -7.99 -22.19 2.80
CA LYS A 73 -8.29 -21.30 1.67
C LYS A 73 -9.37 -21.92 0.78
N HIS A 74 -10.29 -21.09 0.29
CA HIS A 74 -11.28 -21.52 -0.69
C HIS A 74 -10.59 -22.01 -1.98
N PRO A 75 -11.12 -23.02 -2.70
CA PRO A 75 -10.50 -23.52 -3.93
C PRO A 75 -10.20 -22.43 -4.96
N ASP A 76 -11.04 -21.41 -5.05
CA ASP A 76 -10.89 -20.29 -5.99
C ASP A 76 -9.70 -19.40 -5.62
N VAL A 77 -9.39 -19.27 -4.32
CA VAL A 77 -8.16 -18.61 -3.88
C VAL A 77 -6.93 -19.38 -4.38
N ILE A 78 -6.97 -20.72 -4.34
CA ILE A 78 -5.86 -21.55 -4.80
C ILE A 78 -5.70 -21.47 -6.33
N ARG A 79 -6.82 -21.48 -7.08
CA ARG A 79 -6.80 -21.33 -8.55
C ARG A 79 -6.34 -19.94 -8.95
N GLY A 80 -6.92 -18.89 -8.37
CA GLY A 80 -6.60 -17.49 -8.65
C GLY A 80 -5.13 -17.16 -8.37
N GLY A 81 -4.58 -17.69 -7.27
CA GLY A 81 -3.18 -17.44 -6.88
C GLY A 81 -2.14 -18.03 -7.84
N LYS A 82 -2.50 -19.04 -8.64
CA LYS A 82 -1.63 -19.58 -9.71
C LYS A 82 -1.59 -18.68 -10.95
N LEU A 83 -2.57 -17.80 -11.11
CA LEU A 83 -2.70 -16.87 -12.24
C LEU A 83 -2.09 -15.50 -11.94
N VAL A 84 -1.59 -15.28 -10.72
CA VAL A 84 -0.88 -14.06 -10.35
C VAL A 84 0.53 -14.13 -10.92
N ASP A 85 0.90 -13.12 -11.71
CA ASP A 85 2.28 -12.98 -12.16
C ASP A 85 3.19 -12.66 -10.97
N MET A 86 4.24 -13.46 -10.82
CA MET A 86 5.27 -13.38 -9.78
C MET A 86 6.68 -13.43 -10.38
N SER A 87 6.80 -13.31 -11.71
CA SER A 87 8.07 -13.42 -12.45
C SER A 87 9.12 -12.44 -11.93
N ASP A 88 8.71 -11.21 -11.65
CA ASP A 88 9.53 -10.15 -11.08
C ASP A 88 10.09 -10.49 -9.69
N LEU A 89 9.28 -11.07 -8.81
CA LEU A 89 9.74 -11.50 -7.48
C LEU A 89 10.60 -12.75 -7.53
N ASN A 90 10.32 -13.65 -8.47
CA ASN A 90 11.14 -14.85 -8.68
C ASN A 90 12.52 -14.51 -9.24
N ALA A 91 12.63 -13.45 -10.04
CA ALA A 91 13.89 -12.94 -10.58
C ALA A 91 14.69 -12.11 -9.55
N ASP A 92 14.07 -11.65 -8.46
CA ASP A 92 14.73 -10.87 -7.42
C ASP A 92 15.45 -11.77 -6.38
N PRO A 93 16.79 -11.85 -6.39
CA PRO A 93 17.53 -12.71 -5.48
C PRO A 93 17.36 -12.30 -4.00
N LEU A 94 17.13 -11.02 -3.72
CA LEU A 94 16.96 -10.52 -2.36
C LEU A 94 15.63 -11.03 -1.76
N ILE A 95 14.55 -11.00 -2.54
CA ILE A 95 13.24 -11.56 -2.15
C ILE A 95 13.31 -13.07 -2.00
N MET A 96 13.97 -13.75 -2.95
CA MET A 96 14.09 -15.21 -2.90
C MET A 96 14.97 -15.69 -1.72
N LEU A 97 15.98 -14.91 -1.35
CA LEU A 97 16.77 -15.14 -0.14
C LEU A 97 15.90 -15.04 1.12
N GLN A 98 15.10 -13.98 1.24
CA GLN A 98 14.17 -13.83 2.38
C GLN A 98 13.16 -14.96 2.42
N LYS A 99 12.58 -15.34 1.27
CA LYS A 99 11.65 -16.47 1.18
C LYS A 99 12.27 -17.77 1.68
N LYS A 100 13.53 -18.03 1.34
CA LYS A 100 14.27 -19.24 1.75
C LYS A 100 14.54 -19.25 3.26
N TYR A 101 14.96 -18.13 3.83
CA TYR A 101 15.40 -18.04 5.23
C TYR A 101 14.36 -17.40 6.18
N TYR A 102 13.14 -17.14 5.70
CA TYR A 102 12.13 -16.36 6.41
C TYR A 102 11.90 -16.83 7.84
N LYS A 103 11.75 -18.15 8.06
CA LYS A 103 11.49 -18.69 9.41
C LYS A 103 12.64 -18.37 10.36
N THR A 104 13.88 -18.63 9.93
CA THR A 104 15.09 -18.33 10.71
C THR A 104 15.22 -16.84 10.99
N TRP A 105 15.04 -15.99 9.97
CA TRP A 105 15.16 -14.54 10.10
C TRP A 105 14.04 -13.96 10.96
N PHE A 106 12.81 -14.45 10.85
CA PHE A 106 11.70 -14.08 11.71
C PHE A 106 12.00 -14.43 13.17
N THR A 107 12.47 -15.65 13.44
CA THR A 107 12.87 -16.06 14.80
C THR A 107 13.95 -15.16 15.38
N ILE A 108 14.97 -14.78 14.59
CA ILE A 108 16.06 -13.92 15.07
C ILE A 108 15.60 -12.47 15.22
N PHE A 109 15.09 -11.84 14.15
CA PHE A 109 14.82 -10.40 14.10
C PHE A 109 13.50 -10.01 14.77
N SER A 110 12.47 -10.85 14.73
CA SER A 110 11.18 -10.53 15.35
C SER A 110 11.04 -11.06 16.76
N ILE A 111 11.67 -12.19 17.12
CA ILE A 111 11.51 -12.82 18.45
C ILE A 111 12.76 -12.60 19.29
N GLY A 112 13.90 -13.12 18.83
CA GLY A 112 15.15 -13.16 19.59
C GLY A 112 15.66 -11.78 19.97
N ILE A 113 15.98 -10.94 18.98
CA ILE A 113 16.54 -9.60 19.22
C ILE A 113 15.60 -8.74 20.08
N PRO A 114 14.29 -8.58 19.77
CA PRO A 114 13.41 -7.76 20.59
C PRO A 114 13.22 -8.30 22.02
N THR A 115 13.35 -9.61 22.24
CA THR A 115 13.26 -10.21 23.58
C THR A 115 14.56 -10.06 24.37
N LEU A 116 15.71 -10.28 23.73
CA LEU A 116 17.00 -10.32 24.40
C LEU A 116 17.58 -8.93 24.66
N VAL A 117 17.25 -7.93 23.85
CA VAL A 117 17.74 -6.56 24.04
C VAL A 117 17.30 -6.00 25.40
N PRO A 118 15.99 -5.94 25.76
CA PRO A 118 15.52 -5.53 27.09
C PRO A 118 16.16 -6.32 28.23
N TYR A 119 16.27 -7.64 28.06
CA TYR A 119 16.84 -8.53 29.05
C TYR A 119 18.32 -8.20 29.36
N TYR A 120 19.16 -8.03 28.35
CA TYR A 120 20.60 -7.83 28.55
C TYR A 120 21.01 -6.38 28.85
N PHE A 121 20.36 -5.39 28.25
CA PHE A 121 20.84 -3.99 28.30
C PHE A 121 20.12 -3.11 29.34
N TRP A 122 19.03 -3.60 29.94
CA TRP A 122 18.08 -2.83 30.75
C TRP A 122 17.68 -3.63 32.00
N ASN A 123 18.22 -4.86 32.14
CA ASN A 123 17.95 -5.79 33.23
C ASN A 123 16.46 -6.11 33.42
N GLU A 124 15.70 -6.15 32.32
CA GLU A 124 14.29 -6.53 32.32
C GLU A 124 14.13 -8.05 32.48
N GLY A 125 13.00 -8.53 33.00
CA GLY A 125 12.70 -9.95 33.06
C GLY A 125 12.53 -10.57 31.67
N LEU A 126 13.10 -11.75 31.43
CA LEU A 126 13.03 -12.43 30.12
C LEU A 126 11.59 -12.62 29.63
N TRP A 127 10.68 -13.02 30.54
CA TRP A 127 9.27 -13.21 30.21
C TRP A 127 8.54 -11.90 29.89
N ILE A 128 8.84 -10.82 30.61
CA ILE A 128 8.24 -9.50 30.34
C ILE A 128 8.72 -9.00 28.99
N SER A 129 10.03 -9.11 28.73
CA SER A 129 10.64 -8.75 27.45
C SER A 129 9.99 -9.50 26.28
N PHE A 130 9.80 -10.82 26.42
CA PHE A 130 9.14 -11.64 25.40
C PHE A 130 7.67 -11.24 25.20
N LEU A 131 6.90 -11.13 26.28
CA LEU A 131 5.47 -10.83 26.21
C LEU A 131 5.21 -9.43 25.63
N ILE A 132 5.99 -8.42 26.03
CA ILE A 132 5.77 -7.05 25.58
C ILE A 132 6.41 -6.78 24.22
N CYS A 133 7.71 -7.05 24.07
CA CYS A 133 8.46 -6.65 22.89
C CYS A 133 8.24 -7.56 21.68
N PHE A 134 7.88 -8.83 21.91
CA PHE A 134 7.47 -9.72 20.82
C PHE A 134 5.95 -9.89 20.74
N VAL A 135 5.30 -10.46 21.76
CA VAL A 135 3.89 -10.90 21.65
C VAL A 135 2.94 -9.71 21.47
N THR A 136 2.93 -8.75 22.41
CA THR A 136 2.07 -7.56 22.33
C THR A 136 2.36 -6.76 21.06
N ARG A 137 3.64 -6.50 20.74
CA ARG A 137 4.03 -5.83 19.50
C ARG A 137 3.51 -6.55 18.25
N LEU A 138 3.65 -7.87 18.17
CA LEU A 138 3.17 -8.65 17.02
C LEU A 138 1.65 -8.57 16.91
N VAL A 139 0.92 -8.79 18.01
CA VAL A 139 -0.55 -8.73 18.03
C VAL A 139 -1.05 -7.34 17.60
N THR A 140 -0.45 -6.27 18.12
CA THR A 140 -0.82 -4.89 17.75
C THR A 140 -0.58 -4.63 16.27
N VAL A 141 0.59 -5.01 15.73
CA VAL A 141 0.91 -4.83 14.30
C VAL A 141 -0.04 -5.63 13.41
N LEU A 142 -0.34 -6.87 13.79
CA LEU A 142 -1.25 -7.73 13.03
C LEU A 142 -2.67 -7.15 13.00
N ASN A 143 -3.25 -6.79 14.14
CA ASN A 143 -4.60 -6.21 14.19
C ASN A 143 -4.64 -4.85 13.48
N GLY A 144 -3.61 -4.01 13.62
CA GLY A 144 -3.49 -2.75 12.89
C GLY A 144 -3.53 -2.96 11.36
N THR A 145 -2.84 -3.99 10.87
CA THR A 145 -2.85 -4.35 9.45
C THR A 145 -4.19 -4.96 9.03
N TRP A 146 -4.73 -5.89 9.80
CA TRP A 146 -5.98 -6.59 9.47
C TRP A 146 -7.21 -5.69 9.47
N ASN A 147 -7.16 -4.55 10.17
CA ASN A 147 -8.18 -3.51 10.05
C ASN A 147 -8.29 -2.93 8.62
N VAL A 148 -7.23 -2.96 7.82
CA VAL A 148 -7.28 -2.58 6.41
C VAL A 148 -8.17 -3.55 5.62
N ASN A 149 -8.03 -4.85 5.87
CA ASN A 149 -8.83 -5.88 5.20
C ASN A 149 -10.30 -5.89 5.68
N SER A 150 -10.55 -5.48 6.94
CA SER A 150 -11.88 -5.52 7.54
C SER A 150 -12.55 -4.15 7.60
N LEU A 151 -12.15 -3.27 8.52
CA LEU A 151 -12.77 -1.95 8.71
C LEU A 151 -12.75 -1.14 7.41
N ALA A 152 -11.63 -1.12 6.69
CA ALA A 152 -11.54 -0.33 5.45
C ALA A 152 -12.27 -0.95 4.26
N HIS A 153 -12.87 -2.14 4.36
CA HIS A 153 -13.80 -2.67 3.35
C HIS A 153 -15.28 -2.51 3.76
N ILE A 154 -15.56 -2.22 5.03
CA ILE A 154 -16.93 -2.28 5.57
C ILE A 154 -17.41 -0.89 6.01
N TYR A 155 -16.57 -0.10 6.66
CA TYR A 155 -16.97 1.14 7.33
C TYR A 155 -16.17 2.34 6.82
N GLY A 156 -16.85 3.23 6.11
CA GLY A 156 -16.30 4.47 5.62
C GLY A 156 -17.04 4.97 4.38
N TYR A 157 -16.46 5.96 3.72
CA TYR A 157 -17.03 6.56 2.52
C TYR A 157 -16.39 6.00 1.25
N ARG A 158 -17.03 6.15 0.10
CA ARG A 158 -16.54 5.68 -1.21
C ARG A 158 -16.44 6.82 -2.24
N PRO A 159 -15.64 7.85 -1.97
CA PRO A 159 -15.59 9.05 -2.79
C PRO A 159 -15.04 8.83 -4.20
N PHE A 160 -14.35 7.71 -4.51
CA PHE A 160 -13.71 7.47 -5.82
C PHE A 160 -14.32 6.32 -6.61
N SER A 161 -14.96 5.35 -5.96
CA SER A 161 -15.73 4.29 -6.62
C SER A 161 -16.72 3.65 -5.64
N LYS A 162 -18.01 3.86 -5.88
CA LYS A 162 -19.11 3.27 -5.10
C LYS A 162 -19.39 1.81 -5.46
N GLU A 163 -18.82 1.32 -6.55
CA GLU A 163 -19.03 -0.03 -7.08
C GLU A 163 -18.18 -1.10 -6.38
N ILE A 164 -17.19 -0.71 -5.59
CA ILE A 164 -16.29 -1.60 -4.85
C ILE A 164 -16.49 -1.48 -3.34
N LEU A 165 -16.17 -2.52 -2.56
CA LEU A 165 -16.32 -2.48 -1.10
C LEU A 165 -15.32 -1.58 -0.36
N PRO A 166 -14.04 -1.44 -0.75
CA PRO A 166 -13.07 -0.55 -0.12
C PRO A 166 -13.61 0.86 0.17
N THR A 167 -13.27 1.39 1.34
CA THR A 167 -13.75 2.65 1.90
C THR A 167 -12.60 3.51 2.41
N GLU A 168 -12.82 4.83 2.44
CA GLU A 168 -11.95 5.76 3.14
C GLU A 168 -12.25 5.73 4.64
N ASN A 169 -11.24 5.39 5.45
CA ASN A 169 -11.35 5.29 6.90
C ASN A 169 -10.13 5.93 7.58
N TRP A 170 -10.35 7.11 8.19
CA TRP A 170 -9.30 7.88 8.84
C TRP A 170 -8.66 7.16 10.04
N PHE A 171 -9.45 6.37 10.79
CA PHE A 171 -8.95 5.62 11.95
C PHE A 171 -8.01 4.51 11.50
N VAL A 172 -8.39 3.78 10.44
CA VAL A 172 -7.52 2.79 9.82
C VAL A 172 -6.26 3.45 9.26
N SER A 173 -6.36 4.65 8.70
CA SER A 173 -5.20 5.38 8.18
C SER A 173 -4.23 5.76 9.30
N PHE A 174 -4.74 6.23 10.44
CA PHE A 174 -3.95 6.54 11.63
C PHE A 174 -3.18 5.32 12.15
N ILE A 175 -3.85 4.18 12.38
CA ILE A 175 -3.20 2.98 12.91
C ILE A 175 -2.34 2.25 11.86
N GLY A 176 -2.71 2.35 10.59
CA GLY A 176 -2.07 1.70 9.45
C GLY A 176 -0.97 2.55 8.80
N ALA A 177 -0.64 3.71 9.38
CA ALA A 177 0.37 4.65 8.86
C ALA A 177 0.12 5.08 7.39
N GLY A 178 -1.15 5.29 7.03
CA GLY A 178 -1.57 5.80 5.72
C GLY A 178 -2.39 4.85 4.86
N GLU A 179 -2.58 3.60 5.26
CA GLU A 179 -3.21 2.55 4.42
C GLU A 179 -4.74 2.49 4.51
N GLY A 180 -5.37 3.39 5.28
CA GLY A 180 -6.83 3.44 5.47
C GLY A 180 -7.59 4.25 4.42
N TRP A 181 -6.88 4.92 3.51
CA TRP A 181 -7.46 5.61 2.36
C TRP A 181 -7.75 4.61 1.23
N HIS A 182 -8.58 3.60 1.55
CA HIS A 182 -8.60 2.33 0.85
C HIS A 182 -9.46 2.35 -0.42
N ASN A 183 -10.49 3.20 -0.49
CA ASN A 183 -11.28 3.39 -1.71
C ASN A 183 -10.44 4.05 -2.81
N TYR A 184 -9.62 5.04 -2.42
CA TYR A 184 -8.63 5.64 -3.29
C TYR A 184 -7.60 4.60 -3.73
N HIS A 185 -7.04 3.86 -2.78
CA HIS A 185 -6.01 2.86 -3.07
C HIS A 185 -6.49 1.80 -4.08
N HIS A 186 -7.71 1.26 -3.93
CA HIS A 186 -8.25 0.31 -4.90
C HIS A 186 -8.64 0.96 -6.24
N SER A 187 -8.88 2.27 -6.25
CA SER A 187 -9.13 3.03 -7.48
C SER A 187 -7.83 3.34 -8.25
N PHE A 188 -6.74 3.60 -7.53
CA PHE A 188 -5.43 3.96 -8.05
C PHE A 188 -4.33 3.12 -7.37
N PRO A 189 -4.30 1.79 -7.59
CA PRO A 189 -3.39 0.89 -6.87
C PRO A 189 -1.92 1.19 -7.16
N TRP A 190 -1.64 1.82 -8.30
CA TRP A 190 -0.30 2.24 -8.71
C TRP A 190 0.18 3.54 -8.07
N ASP A 191 -0.66 4.28 -7.32
CA ASP A 191 -0.26 5.56 -6.70
C ASP A 191 0.60 5.32 -5.45
N TYR A 192 1.78 5.92 -5.39
CA TYR A 192 2.75 5.71 -4.30
C TYR A 192 2.26 6.23 -2.95
N ARG A 193 1.30 7.15 -2.96
CA ARG A 193 0.71 7.73 -1.76
C ARG A 193 -0.38 6.82 -1.19
N ALA A 194 -0.95 5.93 -1.99
CA ALA A 194 -2.13 5.14 -1.65
C ALA A 194 -3.29 5.99 -1.09
N ALA A 195 -3.32 7.28 -1.41
CA ALA A 195 -4.26 8.27 -0.93
C ALA A 195 -4.25 9.47 -1.88
N GLU A 196 -5.36 10.22 -1.90
CA GLU A 196 -5.37 11.53 -2.52
C GLU A 196 -4.32 12.46 -1.88
N MET A 197 -3.82 13.42 -2.65
CA MET A 197 -2.88 14.40 -2.14
C MET A 197 -3.47 15.22 -0.98
N GLY A 198 -2.68 15.49 0.06
CA GLY A 198 -3.09 16.30 1.20
C GLY A 198 -3.91 15.55 2.25
N GLN A 199 -4.14 14.24 2.06
CA GLN A 199 -4.79 13.41 3.08
C GLN A 199 -3.93 13.30 4.35
N HIS A 200 -4.58 13.40 5.50
CA HIS A 200 -3.92 13.30 6.80
C HIS A 200 -3.48 11.85 7.10
N PHE A 201 -2.67 11.68 8.15
CA PHE A 201 -2.26 10.36 8.67
C PHE A 201 -1.55 9.42 7.68
N ASN A 202 -0.82 9.97 6.70
CA ASN A 202 -0.08 9.18 5.72
C ASN A 202 1.44 9.20 5.95
N ILE A 203 1.86 8.65 7.08
CA ILE A 203 3.29 8.61 7.48
C ILE A 203 4.12 7.85 6.44
N THR A 204 3.57 6.78 5.84
CA THR A 204 4.28 6.02 4.81
C THR A 204 4.68 6.89 3.62
N THR A 205 3.81 7.79 3.15
CA THR A 205 4.14 8.73 2.07
C THR A 205 5.27 9.66 2.47
N LEU A 206 5.23 10.24 3.68
CA LEU A 206 6.30 11.12 4.18
C LEU A 206 7.66 10.42 4.21
N VAL A 207 7.69 9.14 4.60
CA VAL A 207 8.93 8.33 4.59
C VAL A 207 9.42 8.09 3.17
N ILE A 208 8.52 7.84 2.21
CA ILE A 208 8.90 7.67 0.80
C ILE A 208 9.44 8.99 0.23
N ASP A 209 8.79 10.11 0.50
CA ASP A 209 9.22 11.44 0.05
C ASP A 209 10.61 11.80 0.60
N PHE A 210 10.83 11.53 1.90
CA PHE A 210 12.15 11.67 2.51
C PHE A 210 13.22 10.79 1.83
N CYS A 211 12.89 9.53 1.55
CA CYS A 211 13.79 8.64 0.81
C CYS A 211 14.06 9.15 -0.61
N ALA A 212 13.07 9.76 -1.27
CA ALA A 212 13.20 10.32 -2.60
C ALA A 212 14.09 11.57 -2.62
N GLU A 213 13.92 12.46 -1.64
CA GLU A 213 14.77 13.65 -1.46
C GLU A 213 16.25 13.28 -1.34
N ARG A 214 16.55 12.12 -0.73
CA ARG A 214 17.91 11.57 -0.56
C ARG A 214 18.37 10.66 -1.70
N GLY A 215 17.56 10.49 -2.74
CA GLY A 215 17.88 9.64 -3.89
C GLY A 215 17.87 8.14 -3.57
N TRP A 216 17.27 7.72 -2.46
CA TRP A 216 17.08 6.30 -2.12
C TRP A 216 15.85 5.69 -2.79
N ALA A 217 14.87 6.54 -3.11
CA ALA A 217 13.69 6.21 -3.89
C ALA A 217 13.57 7.15 -5.11
N TRP A 218 12.95 6.69 -6.19
CA TRP A 218 12.69 7.50 -7.39
C TRP A 218 11.53 6.91 -8.21
N GLY A 219 11.08 7.62 -9.25
CA GLY A 219 9.98 7.17 -10.12
C GLY A 219 8.66 7.02 -9.37
N LEU A 220 8.34 7.98 -8.49
CA LEU A 220 7.14 7.98 -7.67
C LEU A 220 5.90 8.23 -8.55
N LYS A 221 5.00 7.25 -8.63
CA LYS A 221 3.78 7.31 -9.45
C LYS A 221 2.64 8.00 -8.70
N ALA A 222 2.06 9.04 -9.29
CA ALA A 222 0.99 9.81 -8.66
C ALA A 222 -0.16 10.09 -9.63
N ALA A 223 -1.39 9.98 -9.15
CA ALA A 223 -2.58 10.28 -9.94
C ALA A 223 -2.66 11.77 -10.19
N SER A 224 -2.97 12.14 -11.44
CA SER A 224 -3.21 13.54 -11.76
C SER A 224 -4.50 14.02 -11.08
N PRO A 225 -4.59 15.31 -10.70
CA PRO A 225 -5.83 15.88 -10.16
C PRO A 225 -7.04 15.64 -11.07
N ALA A 226 -6.77 15.61 -12.38
CA ALA A 226 -7.73 15.32 -13.42
C ALA A 226 -8.34 13.91 -13.25
N MET A 227 -7.50 12.87 -13.13
CA MET A 227 -7.95 11.49 -12.91
C MET A 227 -8.74 11.33 -11.60
N VAL A 228 -8.29 12.00 -10.53
CA VAL A 228 -8.95 11.98 -9.22
C VAL A 228 -10.34 12.62 -9.33
N LYS A 229 -10.44 13.79 -9.94
CA LYS A 229 -11.72 14.49 -10.19
C LYS A 229 -12.69 13.63 -10.99
N TYR A 230 -12.22 13.04 -12.09
CA TYR A 230 -13.04 12.17 -12.95
C TYR A 230 -13.66 11.03 -12.13
N ARG A 231 -12.84 10.30 -11.37
CA ARG A 231 -13.36 9.21 -10.53
C ARG A 231 -14.32 9.71 -9.47
N ALA A 232 -13.99 10.82 -8.82
CA ALA A 232 -14.83 11.37 -7.78
C ALA A 232 -16.22 11.79 -8.26
N THR A 233 -16.31 12.39 -9.45
CA THR A 233 -17.59 12.86 -10.01
C THR A 233 -18.38 11.75 -10.70
N LYS A 234 -17.71 10.85 -11.45
CA LYS A 234 -18.40 9.82 -12.26
C LYS A 234 -18.66 8.52 -11.51
N ARG A 235 -17.77 8.14 -10.59
CA ARG A 235 -17.80 6.83 -9.91
C ARG A 235 -17.96 6.95 -8.40
N GLY A 236 -17.69 8.12 -7.82
CA GLY A 236 -17.85 8.36 -6.39
C GLY A 236 -19.29 8.22 -5.90
N ASP A 237 -19.45 8.01 -4.60
CA ASP A 237 -20.73 8.02 -3.88
C ASP A 237 -21.23 9.42 -3.52
N GLY A 238 -20.55 10.47 -3.98
CA GLY A 238 -20.87 11.87 -3.67
C GLY A 238 -20.32 12.36 -2.33
N SER A 239 -19.51 11.57 -1.62
CA SER A 239 -18.91 11.99 -0.34
C SER A 239 -17.62 12.80 -0.47
N HIS A 240 -17.11 13.01 -1.70
CA HIS A 240 -15.82 13.66 -1.91
C HIS A 240 -15.85 15.11 -1.43
N ARG A 241 -14.89 15.52 -0.59
CA ARG A 241 -14.88 16.85 0.07
C ARG A 241 -15.05 18.01 -0.91
N VAL A 242 -14.30 17.99 -2.02
CA VAL A 242 -14.33 19.03 -3.06
C VAL A 242 -15.39 18.77 -4.14
N TYR A 243 -15.52 17.53 -4.64
CA TYR A 243 -16.30 17.21 -5.83
C TYR A 243 -17.73 16.71 -5.56
N SER A 244 -18.20 16.74 -4.30
CA SER A 244 -19.52 16.24 -3.88
C SER A 244 -20.73 17.00 -4.46
N LYS A 245 -20.53 18.16 -5.10
CA LYS A 245 -21.62 19.06 -5.52
C LYS A 245 -21.35 19.86 -6.80
N VAL A 246 -20.59 19.33 -7.77
CA VAL A 246 -20.52 20.02 -9.06
C VAL A 246 -21.85 19.79 -9.79
N ASP A 247 -22.67 20.84 -9.89
CA ASP A 247 -23.90 20.86 -10.68
C ASP A 247 -23.64 20.27 -12.08
N ASP A 248 -24.48 19.31 -12.50
CA ASP A 248 -24.45 18.64 -13.80
C ASP A 248 -24.48 19.61 -15.01
N ASN A 249 -24.70 20.90 -14.78
CA ASN A 249 -24.89 21.92 -15.80
C ASN A 249 -23.61 22.62 -16.29
N ASN A 250 -22.48 22.55 -15.56
CA ASN A 250 -21.19 23.15 -15.99
C ASN A 250 -20.10 22.08 -16.13
N ASN A 251 -20.30 21.21 -17.13
CA ASN A 251 -19.42 20.10 -17.53
C ASN A 251 -18.05 20.55 -18.09
N GLU A 252 -17.59 21.77 -17.77
CA GLU A 252 -16.45 22.45 -18.38
C GLU A 252 -15.08 21.81 -18.04
N TYR A 253 -15.08 20.83 -17.13
CA TYR A 253 -13.87 20.12 -16.66
C TYR A 253 -14.10 18.61 -16.43
N ALA A 254 -15.15 18.03 -17.02
CA ALA A 254 -15.32 16.58 -17.00
C ALA A 254 -14.40 15.98 -18.06
N ILE A 255 -13.44 15.17 -17.62
CA ILE A 255 -12.59 14.41 -18.54
C ILE A 255 -13.44 13.32 -19.18
N GLU A 256 -13.33 13.15 -20.49
CA GLU A 256 -14.04 12.07 -21.18
C GLU A 256 -13.42 10.71 -20.84
N ASP A 257 -14.20 9.63 -20.96
CA ASP A 257 -13.72 8.27 -20.63
C ASP A 257 -12.47 7.90 -21.45
N GLU A 258 -12.39 8.34 -22.71
CA GLU A 258 -11.23 8.11 -23.58
C GLU A 258 -9.97 8.83 -23.07
N ASP A 259 -10.10 10.08 -22.64
CA ASP A 259 -8.99 10.86 -22.08
C ASP A 259 -8.50 10.27 -20.75
N TYR A 260 -9.42 9.80 -19.91
CA TYR A 260 -9.05 9.10 -18.67
C TYR A 260 -8.29 7.81 -18.97
N ILE A 261 -8.74 7.02 -19.94
CA ILE A 261 -8.06 5.78 -20.37
C ILE A 261 -6.66 6.11 -20.88
N LYS A 262 -6.52 7.17 -21.68
CA LYS A 262 -5.24 7.64 -22.19
C LYS A 262 -4.29 8.05 -21.06
N LEU A 263 -4.73 8.93 -20.16
CA LEU A 263 -3.94 9.37 -19.00
C LEU A 263 -3.50 8.20 -18.11
N LYS A 264 -4.42 7.25 -17.88
CA LYS A 264 -4.12 6.03 -17.14
C LYS A 264 -3.05 5.19 -17.86
N SER A 265 -3.17 5.01 -19.18
CA SER A 265 -2.24 4.23 -19.98
C SER A 265 -0.85 4.89 -20.05
N GLU A 266 -0.78 6.20 -20.21
CA GLU A 266 0.48 6.96 -20.17
C GLU A 266 1.17 6.81 -18.81
N ALA A 267 0.42 6.93 -17.72
CA ALA A 267 0.90 6.70 -16.36
C ALA A 267 1.36 5.25 -16.10
N GLU A 268 0.86 4.27 -16.86
CA GLU A 268 1.32 2.88 -16.79
C GLU A 268 2.56 2.63 -17.67
N THR A 269 2.69 3.33 -18.81
CA THR A 269 3.72 3.09 -19.84
C THR A 269 5.06 3.74 -19.51
N ILE A 270 5.06 5.00 -19.05
CA ILE A 270 6.29 5.78 -18.72
C ILE A 270 7.25 5.00 -17.79
N PHE A 271 6.73 4.09 -16.98
CA PHE A 271 7.52 3.41 -15.96
C PHE A 271 7.94 1.97 -16.33
N ASN A 272 7.37 1.40 -17.39
CA ASN A 272 7.77 0.07 -17.89
C ASN A 272 9.05 0.14 -18.73
N GLU A 273 9.36 1.27 -19.36
CA GLU A 273 10.56 1.46 -20.19
C GLU A 273 11.87 1.55 -19.38
N ASP A 274 11.82 2.07 -18.15
CA ASP A 274 13.00 2.30 -17.30
C ASP A 274 13.51 1.07 -16.53
N ASN A 275 13.11 -0.15 -16.88
CA ASN A 275 13.64 -1.37 -16.24
C ASN A 275 15.03 -1.79 -16.77
N ASN A 276 15.51 -1.17 -17.85
CA ASN A 276 16.73 -1.60 -18.56
C ASN A 276 17.96 -0.71 -18.35
N ASN A 277 17.90 0.37 -17.57
CA ASN A 277 19.06 1.25 -17.39
C ASN A 277 19.35 1.57 -15.90
N PRO A 278 20.35 0.91 -15.28
CA PRO A 278 20.73 1.16 -13.88
C PRO A 278 21.53 2.45 -13.67
N MET A 279 21.66 3.31 -14.69
CA MET A 279 22.57 4.46 -14.67
C MET A 279 21.85 5.79 -14.93
N PHE A 280 20.89 6.16 -14.07
CA PHE A 280 20.47 7.56 -13.96
C PHE A 280 20.39 7.97 -12.49
N LEU A 281 21.56 8.36 -11.98
CA LEU A 281 21.68 9.31 -10.89
C LEU A 281 21.54 10.71 -11.49
N LYS A 282 20.41 11.39 -11.22
CA LYS A 282 20.38 12.81 -10.86
C LYS A 282 18.94 13.21 -10.48
N LYS A 283 18.85 14.10 -9.49
CA LYS A 283 17.66 14.91 -9.21
C LYS A 283 17.33 15.66 -10.50
N ASP A 284 16.29 15.27 -11.20
CA ASP A 284 15.81 16.05 -12.32
C ASP A 284 14.95 17.21 -11.82
N ASP A 285 15.19 18.37 -12.42
CA ASP A 285 14.50 19.65 -12.16
C ASP A 285 12.97 19.54 -12.22
N GLU A 286 12.42 18.49 -12.86
CA GLU A 286 10.98 18.23 -12.92
C GLU A 286 10.34 17.88 -11.56
N HIS A 287 11.06 17.20 -10.66
CA HIS A 287 10.51 16.90 -9.33
C HIS A 287 10.34 18.17 -8.50
N GLU A 288 11.31 19.09 -8.57
CA GLU A 288 11.23 20.38 -7.88
C GLU A 288 10.19 21.31 -8.54
N LYS A 289 10.03 21.23 -9.86
CA LYS A 289 9.00 21.96 -10.60
C LYS A 289 7.59 21.46 -10.24
N HIS A 290 7.39 20.15 -10.14
CA HIS A 290 6.13 19.57 -9.70
C HIS A 290 5.81 19.94 -8.25
N MET A 291 6.78 19.87 -7.33
CA MET A 291 6.57 20.26 -5.93
C MET A 291 6.25 21.75 -5.78
N LYS A 292 6.88 22.64 -6.57
CA LYS A 292 6.57 24.09 -6.57
C LYS A 292 5.20 24.43 -7.16
N VAL A 293 4.78 23.73 -8.21
CA VAL A 293 3.43 23.89 -8.79
C VAL A 293 2.37 23.43 -7.78
N ILE A 294 2.64 22.32 -7.12
CA ILE A 294 1.79 21.77 -6.06
C ILE A 294 1.69 22.74 -4.88
N GLU A 295 2.80 23.26 -4.34
CA GLU A 295 2.79 24.27 -3.27
C GLU A 295 2.06 25.56 -3.69
N GLY A 296 2.18 25.97 -4.95
CA GLY A 296 1.49 27.13 -5.51
C GLY A 296 -0.03 26.95 -5.57
N ILE A 297 -0.52 25.75 -5.87
CA ILE A 297 -1.95 25.43 -5.87
C ILE A 297 -2.51 25.44 -4.43
N TYR A 298 -1.75 24.98 -3.44
CA TYR A 298 -2.21 24.98 -2.04
C TYR A 298 -2.27 26.38 -1.41
N LYS A 299 -1.42 27.32 -1.82
CA LYS A 299 -1.49 28.73 -1.38
C LYS A 299 -2.70 29.50 -1.93
N LEU A 300 -3.44 28.92 -2.88
CA LEU A 300 -4.64 29.52 -3.47
C LEU A 300 -5.94 29.03 -2.83
N VAL A 301 -5.85 28.11 -1.87
CA VAL A 301 -7.01 27.48 -1.19
C VAL A 301 -7.09 27.83 0.31
N ASP A 302 -6.18 28.67 0.81
CA ASP A 302 -6.32 29.44 2.06
C ASP A 302 -6.79 30.88 1.75
#